data_AF-A0A8T5UKA4-F1
#
_entry.id   AF-A0A8T5UKA4-F1
#
_cell.length_a   1.000
_cell.length_b   1.000
_cell.length_c   1.000
_cell.angle_alpha   90.00
_cell.angle_beta   90.00
_cell.angle_gamma   90.00
#
_symmetry.space_group_name_H-M   'P 1'
#
loop_
_entity.id
_entity.type
_entity.pdbx_description
1 polymer ?
#
loop_
_entity_poly.entity_id
_entity_poly.type
_entity_poly.pdbx_seq_one_letter_code
_entity_poly.pdbx_strand_id
1 'polypeptide(L)'
;MNENLNIQKNCPVCGKENNLESQFCKFCGVNMVASDFQTFEISQTMRLRIGCYSSCCIIFMVLLVYFPLVVLPNFMPPAEIGIAAGLLIPLLGGVSFIGLIYLLVVYRNAGFRRIFSISPKGIKIVVPKEPICEADWSKFDTIEVKKSTGDHNNTHYRFYFTSHGVVYREILIKGSMDFSGINCRTIVSQLKHYAEKMNKQFIRGKRRKF
;
A
#
# COMPACT_ATOMS: atom_id res chain seq x y z
N MET A 1 -13.51 1.39 -55.68
CA MET A 1 -14.11 2.39 -54.78
C MET A 1 -13.70 2.02 -53.37
N ASN A 2 -12.87 2.82 -52.72
CA ASN A 2 -12.53 2.59 -51.31
C ASN A 2 -13.64 3.22 -50.47
N GLU A 3 -14.49 2.40 -49.87
CA GLU A 3 -15.37 2.84 -48.80
C GLU A 3 -14.51 3.28 -47.62
N ASN A 4 -14.33 4.61 -47.49
CA ASN A 4 -13.90 5.22 -46.25
C ASN A 4 -15.02 4.97 -45.23
N LEU A 5 -14.94 3.84 -44.53
CA LEU A 5 -15.69 3.58 -43.30
C LEU A 5 -15.30 4.68 -42.32
N ASN A 6 -16.12 5.72 -42.29
CA ASN A 6 -15.96 6.86 -41.41
C ASN A 6 -16.34 6.38 -40.01
N ILE A 7 -15.40 5.74 -39.32
CA ILE A 7 -15.64 5.22 -37.99
C ILE A 7 -15.81 6.44 -37.08
N GLN A 8 -16.95 6.53 -36.39
CA GLN A 8 -17.28 7.63 -35.50
C GLN A 8 -17.27 7.14 -34.06
N LYS A 9 -16.89 8.02 -33.12
CA LYS A 9 -16.99 7.75 -31.68
C LYS A 9 -17.78 8.85 -30.98
N ASN A 10 -18.59 8.44 -30.00
CA ASN A 10 -19.39 9.36 -29.21
C ASN A 10 -18.55 9.96 -28.08
N CYS A 11 -18.71 11.26 -27.86
CA CYS A 11 -18.10 11.91 -26.72
C CYS A 11 -18.71 11.37 -25.42
N PRO A 12 -17.91 10.91 -24.45
CA PRO A 12 -18.43 10.34 -23.19
C PRO A 12 -19.05 11.38 -22.26
N VAL A 13 -18.84 12.68 -22.51
CA VAL A 13 -19.39 13.77 -21.68
C VAL A 13 -20.68 14.34 -22.26
N CYS A 14 -20.71 14.63 -23.58
CA CYS A 14 -21.86 15.28 -24.21
C CYS A 14 -22.67 14.37 -25.14
N GLY A 15 -22.24 13.12 -25.36
CA GLY A 15 -22.91 12.14 -26.22
C GLY A 15 -22.80 12.38 -27.72
N LYS A 16 -22.25 13.53 -28.17
CA LYS A 16 -22.19 13.89 -29.59
C LYS A 16 -21.10 13.13 -30.35
N GLU A 17 -21.40 12.79 -31.61
CA GLU A 17 -20.49 12.11 -32.54
C GLU A 17 -19.29 12.97 -32.93
N ASN A 18 -18.13 12.34 -32.92
CA ASN A 18 -16.86 12.93 -33.32
C ASN A 18 -16.10 11.98 -34.25
N ASN A 19 -15.17 12.55 -35.02
CA ASN A 19 -14.22 11.77 -35.80
C ASN A 19 -13.35 10.93 -34.85
N LEU A 20 -13.09 9.66 -35.17
CA LEU A 20 -12.30 8.77 -34.33
C LEU A 20 -10.89 9.31 -34.04
N GLU A 21 -10.31 10.02 -35.01
CA GLU A 21 -8.98 10.62 -34.90
C GLU A 21 -8.95 11.91 -34.07
N SER A 22 -10.12 12.48 -33.73
CA SER A 22 -10.16 13.71 -32.95
C SER A 22 -9.70 13.48 -31.51
N GLN A 23 -8.69 14.24 -31.09
CA GLN A 23 -8.17 14.22 -29.72
C GLN A 23 -9.09 14.94 -28.74
N PHE A 24 -9.87 15.91 -29.21
CA PHE A 24 -10.81 16.68 -28.42
C PHE A 24 -12.21 16.64 -29.04
N CYS A 25 -13.24 16.63 -28.20
CA CYS A 25 -14.61 16.75 -28.66
C CYS A 25 -14.82 18.14 -29.28
N LYS A 26 -15.26 18.19 -30.54
CA LYS A 26 -15.52 19.46 -31.25
C LYS A 26 -16.63 20.31 -30.63
N PHE A 27 -17.40 19.76 -29.70
CA PHE A 27 -18.54 20.44 -29.08
C PHE A 27 -18.28 20.89 -27.64
N CYS A 28 -17.72 20.04 -26.79
CA CYS A 28 -17.50 20.37 -25.37
C CYS A 28 -16.02 20.54 -25.02
N GLY A 29 -15.09 20.32 -25.95
CA GLY A 29 -13.65 20.47 -25.73
C GLY A 29 -13.00 19.40 -24.87
N VAL A 30 -13.75 18.38 -24.39
CA VAL A 30 -13.15 17.32 -23.58
C VAL A 30 -12.14 16.51 -24.39
N ASN A 31 -11.00 16.20 -23.78
CA ASN A 31 -10.01 15.32 -24.38
C ASN A 31 -10.57 13.88 -24.46
N MET A 32 -10.74 13.39 -25.68
CA MET A 32 -11.28 12.06 -25.96
C MET A 32 -10.21 10.97 -26.02
N VAL A 33 -8.93 11.33 -25.98
CA VAL A 33 -7.84 10.36 -25.75
C VAL A 33 -7.86 9.95 -24.28
N ALA A 34 -8.22 10.89 -23.40
CA ALA A 34 -8.29 10.65 -21.96
C ALA A 34 -9.40 9.66 -21.55
N SER A 35 -10.46 9.52 -22.36
CA SER A 35 -11.58 8.63 -22.04
C SER A 35 -11.33 7.16 -22.32
N ASP A 36 -10.34 6.82 -23.15
CA ASP A 36 -9.98 5.43 -23.45
C ASP A 36 -9.08 4.82 -22.36
N PHE A 37 -8.71 5.60 -21.33
CA PHE A 37 -7.92 5.07 -20.22
C PHE A 37 -8.79 4.27 -19.25
N GLN A 38 -8.59 2.96 -19.28
CA GLN A 38 -9.13 2.06 -18.27
C GLN A 38 -8.55 2.39 -16.90
N THR A 39 -9.41 2.85 -15.99
CA THR A 39 -9.04 3.14 -14.60
C THR A 39 -8.28 1.95 -14.01
N PHE A 40 -7.08 2.23 -13.49
CA PHE A 40 -6.28 1.24 -12.80
C PHE A 40 -6.52 1.37 -11.30
N GLU A 41 -6.96 0.29 -10.65
CA GLU A 41 -7.14 0.25 -9.19
C GLU A 41 -6.43 -0.96 -8.60
N ILE A 42 -5.58 -0.73 -7.62
CA ILE A 42 -5.11 -1.75 -6.68
C ILE A 42 -5.81 -1.52 -5.36
N SER A 43 -6.63 -2.49 -4.97
CA SER A 43 -7.18 -2.59 -3.64
C SER A 43 -6.48 -3.72 -2.89
N GLN A 44 -5.81 -3.40 -1.79
CA GLN A 44 -5.18 -4.39 -0.94
C GLN A 44 -5.70 -4.26 0.50
N THR A 45 -6.21 -5.37 1.03
CA THR A 45 -6.36 -5.54 2.47
C THR A 45 -5.13 -6.29 2.96
N MET A 46 -4.40 -5.71 3.92
CA MET A 46 -3.38 -6.46 4.64
C MET A 46 -4.10 -7.53 5.46
N ARG A 47 -4.20 -8.75 4.92
CA ARG A 47 -4.52 -9.91 5.74
C ARG A 47 -3.33 -10.14 6.64
N LEU A 48 -3.47 -9.68 7.88
CA LEU A 48 -2.56 -10.08 8.92
C LEU A 48 -2.57 -11.61 8.94
N ARG A 49 -1.42 -12.25 8.71
CA ARG A 49 -1.25 -13.67 9.00
C ARG A 49 -1.22 -13.86 10.52
N ILE A 50 -2.29 -13.44 11.20
CA ILE A 50 -2.51 -13.65 12.65
C ILE A 50 -2.48 -15.13 12.93
N GLY A 51 -2.96 -15.96 12.00
CA GLY A 51 -3.05 -17.40 12.18
C GLY A 51 -1.76 -18.01 12.72
N CYS A 52 -0.60 -17.64 12.16
CA CYS A 52 0.67 -18.23 12.58
C CYS A 52 1.17 -17.68 13.93
N TYR A 53 1.06 -16.36 14.16
CA TYR A 53 1.49 -15.79 15.45
C TYR A 53 0.56 -16.18 16.59
N SER A 54 -0.75 -16.12 16.38
CA SER A 54 -1.75 -16.52 17.36
C SER A 54 -1.62 -18.00 17.71
N SER A 55 -1.45 -18.90 16.72
CA SER A 55 -1.23 -20.31 17.02
C SER A 55 0.04 -20.54 17.84
N CYS A 56 1.15 -19.88 17.50
CA CYS A 56 2.40 -20.00 18.25
C CYS A 56 2.28 -19.43 19.66
N CYS A 57 1.60 -18.29 19.85
CA CYS A 57 1.35 -17.72 21.16
C CYS A 57 0.47 -18.63 22.02
N ILE A 58 -0.58 -19.22 21.46
CA ILE A 58 -1.45 -20.16 22.18
C ILE A 58 -0.65 -21.40 22.59
N ILE A 59 0.10 -22.00 21.67
CA ILE A 59 0.95 -23.17 21.97
C ILE A 59 1.98 -22.82 23.05
N PHE A 60 2.62 -21.66 22.94
CA PHE A 60 3.59 -21.20 23.94
C PHE A 60 2.96 -21.00 25.32
N MET A 61 1.78 -20.38 25.38
CA MET A 61 1.02 -20.23 26.64
C MET A 61 0.62 -21.58 27.23
N VAL A 62 0.20 -22.54 26.40
CA VAL A 62 -0.12 -23.91 26.85
C VAL A 62 1.14 -24.59 27.41
N LEU A 63 2.28 -24.50 26.71
CA LEU A 63 3.55 -25.06 27.18
C LEU A 63 4.03 -24.40 28.47
N LEU A 64 3.84 -23.08 28.60
CA LEU A 64 4.18 -22.32 29.81
C LEU A 64 3.42 -22.77 31.05
N VAL A 65 2.17 -23.23 30.88
CA VAL A 65 1.35 -23.75 31.98
C VAL A 65 1.59 -25.24 32.18
N TYR A 66 1.72 -26.00 31.09
CA TYR A 66 1.90 -27.45 31.13
C TYR A 66 3.24 -27.86 31.76
N PHE A 67 4.33 -27.19 31.40
CA PHE A 67 5.66 -27.53 31.89
C PHE A 67 5.78 -27.47 33.43
N PRO A 68 5.37 -26.39 34.12
CA PRO A 68 5.42 -26.34 35.58
C PRO A 68 4.45 -27.32 36.27
N LEU A 69 3.32 -27.65 35.64
CA LEU A 69 2.32 -28.54 36.25
C LEU A 69 2.64 -30.03 36.06
N VAL A 70 3.25 -30.41 34.95
CA VAL A 70 3.41 -31.82 34.57
C VAL A 70 4.86 -32.27 34.57
N VAL A 71 5.78 -31.40 34.17
CA VAL A 71 7.20 -31.78 33.98
C VAL A 71 8.00 -31.54 35.26
N LEU A 72 7.93 -30.33 35.80
CA LEU A 72 8.68 -29.90 37.01
C LEU A 72 8.49 -30.80 38.24
N PRO A 73 7.30 -31.35 38.54
CA PRO A 73 7.10 -32.26 39.67
C PRO A 73 7.95 -33.53 39.64
N ASN A 74 8.45 -33.94 38.48
CA ASN A 74 9.31 -35.12 38.37
C ASN A 74 10.78 -34.85 38.72
N PHE A 75 11.18 -33.57 38.82
CA PHE A 75 12.59 -33.19 38.97
C PHE A 75 12.88 -32.38 40.23
N MET A 76 11.87 -31.80 40.87
CA MET A 76 12.06 -30.91 42.02
C MET A 76 11.11 -31.24 43.18
N PRO A 77 11.52 -30.98 44.44
CA PRO A 77 10.64 -31.11 45.58
C PRO A 77 9.52 -30.05 45.57
N PRO A 78 8.35 -30.31 46.17
CA PRO A 78 7.16 -29.47 46.04
C PRO A 78 7.34 -28.00 46.44
N ALA A 79 8.16 -27.73 47.46
CA ALA A 79 8.43 -26.38 47.94
C ALA A 79 9.19 -25.54 46.90
N GLU A 80 10.14 -26.13 46.19
CA GLU A 80 10.93 -25.45 45.16
C GLU A 80 10.11 -25.20 43.88
N ILE A 81 9.19 -26.12 43.54
CA ILE A 81 8.27 -25.96 42.41
C ILE A 81 7.40 -24.72 42.59
N GLY A 82 6.85 -24.51 43.80
CA GLY A 82 5.99 -23.36 44.07
C GLY A 82 6.71 -22.03 43.84
N ILE A 83 7.95 -21.93 44.30
CA ILE A 83 8.79 -20.73 44.13
C ILE A 83 9.16 -20.55 42.64
N ALA A 84 9.63 -21.62 41.99
CA ALA A 84 10.04 -21.57 40.59
C ALA A 84 8.87 -21.20 39.67
N ALA A 85 7.71 -21.85 39.82
CA ALA A 85 6.51 -21.56 39.06
C ALA A 85 5.98 -20.15 39.35
N GLY A 86 5.99 -19.74 40.62
CA GLY A 86 5.58 -18.40 41.04
C GLY A 86 6.40 -17.26 40.43
N LEU A 87 7.67 -17.50 40.11
CA LEU A 87 8.54 -16.52 39.43
C LEU A 87 8.49 -16.63 37.90
N LEU A 88 8.49 -17.85 37.35
CA LEU A 88 8.54 -18.10 35.90
C LEU A 88 7.25 -17.69 35.19
N ILE A 89 6.08 -18.00 35.77
CA ILE A 89 4.79 -17.74 35.13
C ILE A 89 4.55 -16.24 34.92
N PRO A 90 4.74 -15.35 35.92
CA PRO A 90 4.56 -13.92 35.71
C PRO A 90 5.60 -13.32 34.78
N LEU A 91 6.86 -13.78 34.84
CA LEU A 91 7.93 -13.27 33.99
C LEU A 91 7.65 -13.62 32.52
N LEU A 92 7.48 -14.90 32.20
CA LEU A 92 7.29 -15.35 30.82
C LEU A 92 5.89 -15.00 30.30
N GLY A 93 4.86 -15.11 31.15
CA GLY A 93 3.51 -14.67 30.84
C GLY A 93 3.43 -13.17 30.60
N GLY A 94 4.11 -12.36 31.42
CA GLY A 94 4.19 -10.91 31.27
C GLY A 94 4.90 -10.50 29.98
N VAL A 95 6.06 -11.06 29.68
CA VAL A 95 6.78 -10.79 28.41
C VAL A 95 5.93 -11.19 27.20
N SER A 96 5.27 -12.36 27.26
CA SER A 96 4.37 -12.82 26.20
C SER A 96 3.16 -11.90 26.01
N PHE A 97 2.58 -11.43 27.12
CA PHE A 97 1.45 -10.51 27.09
C PHE A 97 1.83 -9.15 26.53
N ILE A 98 2.98 -8.60 26.92
CA ILE A 98 3.53 -7.35 26.35
C ILE A 98 3.76 -7.54 24.84
N GLY A 99 4.34 -8.67 24.42
CA GLY A 99 4.53 -9.00 23.01
C GLY A 99 3.20 -9.07 22.25
N LEU A 100 2.17 -9.68 22.84
CA LEU A 100 0.84 -9.74 22.25
C LEU A 100 0.21 -8.34 22.11
N ILE A 101 0.29 -7.50 23.14
CA ILE A 101 -0.19 -6.11 23.09
C ILE A 101 0.55 -5.35 21.99
N TYR A 102 1.88 -5.46 21.93
CA TYR A 102 2.68 -4.80 20.90
C TYR A 102 2.24 -5.22 19.50
N LEU A 103 2.04 -6.51 19.25
CA LEU A 103 1.51 -7.02 17.99
C LEU A 103 0.12 -6.44 17.69
N LEU A 104 -0.80 -6.46 18.66
CA LEU A 104 -2.13 -5.89 18.49
C LEU A 104 -2.09 -4.40 18.19
N VAL A 105 -1.17 -3.63 18.80
CA VAL A 105 -1.02 -2.19 18.56
C VAL A 105 -0.44 -1.91 17.17
N VAL A 106 0.67 -2.57 16.81
CA VAL A 106 1.32 -2.43 15.50
C VAL A 106 0.35 -2.81 14.39
N TYR A 107 -0.39 -3.90 14.60
CA TYR A 107 -1.29 -4.45 13.60
C TYR A 107 -2.76 -4.13 13.81
N ARG A 108 -3.09 -3.16 14.68
CA ARG A 108 -4.47 -2.68 14.87
C ARG A 108 -5.11 -2.22 13.56
N ASN A 109 -4.27 -1.87 12.57
CA ASN A 109 -4.69 -1.38 11.27
C ASN A 109 -4.58 -2.44 10.15
N ALA A 110 -4.22 -3.67 10.50
CA ALA A 110 -4.18 -4.77 9.56
C ALA A 110 -5.62 -5.27 9.34
N GLY A 111 -6.27 -4.68 8.34
CA GLY A 111 -7.68 -4.92 8.03
C GLY A 111 -8.28 -3.76 7.23
N PHE A 112 -7.76 -2.55 7.41
CA PHE A 112 -8.17 -1.41 6.60
C PHE A 112 -7.80 -1.63 5.13
N ARG A 113 -8.78 -1.39 4.27
CA ARG A 113 -8.62 -1.41 2.82
C ARG A 113 -7.73 -0.24 2.41
N ARG A 114 -6.69 -0.56 1.65
CA ARG A 114 -5.80 0.42 1.03
C ARG A 114 -6.11 0.44 -0.45
N ILE A 115 -6.26 1.64 -1.00
CA ILE A 115 -6.66 1.81 -2.39
C ILE A 115 -5.64 2.73 -3.04
N PHE A 116 -5.08 2.27 -4.14
CA PHE A 116 -4.35 3.11 -5.06
C PHE A 116 -5.10 3.07 -6.39
N SER A 117 -5.55 4.22 -6.88
CA SER A 117 -6.19 4.31 -8.18
C SER A 117 -5.61 5.42 -9.04
N ILE A 118 -5.50 5.14 -10.34
CA ILE A 118 -5.13 6.10 -11.37
C ILE A 118 -6.27 6.14 -12.37
N SER A 119 -6.73 7.35 -12.64
CA SER A 119 -7.80 7.65 -13.59
C SER A 119 -7.40 8.82 -14.47
N PRO A 120 -8.19 9.13 -15.52
CA PRO A 120 -8.01 10.35 -16.31
C PRO A 120 -8.07 11.64 -15.50
N LYS A 121 -8.80 11.64 -14.37
CA LYS A 121 -8.94 12.81 -13.50
C LYS A 121 -7.68 13.06 -12.69
N GLY A 122 -7.07 11.99 -12.19
CA GLY A 122 -5.93 12.08 -11.29
C GLY A 122 -5.58 10.77 -10.64
N ILE A 123 -4.71 10.87 -9.65
CA ILE A 123 -4.22 9.78 -8.82
C ILE A 123 -4.87 9.91 -7.45
N LYS A 124 -5.40 8.82 -6.92
CA LYS A 124 -5.99 8.75 -5.58
C LYS A 124 -5.33 7.65 -4.78
N ILE A 125 -4.91 7.99 -3.57
CA ILE A 125 -4.23 7.08 -2.64
C ILE A 125 -4.94 7.18 -1.29
N VAL A 126 -5.42 6.02 -0.83
CA VAL A 126 -6.08 5.85 0.45
C VAL A 126 -5.26 4.86 1.26
N VAL A 127 -4.57 5.36 2.29
CA VAL A 127 -3.84 4.55 3.27
C VAL A 127 -4.34 4.87 4.68
N PRO A 128 -4.31 3.91 5.62
CA PRO A 128 -4.78 4.14 6.98
C PRO A 128 -3.97 5.23 7.68
N LYS A 129 -4.65 6.05 8.49
CA LYS A 129 -4.07 7.13 9.33
C LYS A 129 -3.44 8.30 8.58
N GLU A 130 -3.44 8.30 7.25
CA GLU A 130 -3.06 9.46 6.47
C GLU A 130 -4.31 10.08 5.82
N PRO A 131 -4.34 11.40 5.60
CA PRO A 131 -5.42 12.02 4.85
C PRO A 131 -5.49 11.44 3.44
N ILE A 132 -6.69 11.36 2.88
CA ILE A 132 -6.89 10.92 1.50
C ILE A 132 -6.06 11.81 0.58
N CYS A 133 -5.20 11.18 -0.19
CA CYS A 133 -4.31 11.91 -1.07
C CYS A 133 -4.81 11.85 -2.51
N GLU A 134 -5.15 13.01 -3.06
CA GLU A 134 -5.59 13.16 -4.45
C GLU A 134 -4.68 14.15 -5.18
N ALA A 135 -4.25 13.78 -6.39
CA ALA A 135 -3.40 14.59 -7.24
C ALA A 135 -3.97 14.63 -8.67
N ASP A 136 -4.48 15.80 -9.07
CA ASP A 136 -5.02 16.02 -10.41
C ASP A 136 -3.89 16.19 -11.41
N TRP A 137 -4.01 15.55 -12.57
CA TRP A 137 -2.99 15.62 -13.63
C TRP A 137 -2.73 17.05 -14.14
N SER A 138 -3.69 17.97 -13.99
CA SER A 138 -3.54 19.37 -14.39
C SER A 138 -2.64 20.19 -13.46
N LYS A 139 -2.39 19.73 -12.23
CA LYS A 139 -1.71 20.52 -11.18
C LYS A 139 -0.20 20.31 -11.11
N PHE A 140 0.35 19.38 -11.89
CA PHE A 140 1.77 19.06 -11.88
C PHE A 140 2.26 18.76 -13.30
N ASP A 141 3.54 18.98 -13.56
CA ASP A 141 4.21 18.68 -14.83
C ASP A 141 5.09 17.43 -14.72
N THR A 142 5.59 17.15 -13.52
CA THR A 142 6.62 16.13 -13.29
C THR A 142 6.27 15.27 -12.07
N ILE A 143 6.55 13.97 -12.18
CA ILE A 143 6.47 13.00 -11.10
C ILE A 143 7.88 12.48 -10.84
N GLU A 144 8.42 12.73 -9.66
CA GLU A 144 9.67 12.11 -9.21
C GLU A 144 9.37 10.98 -8.20
N VAL A 145 9.94 9.80 -8.44
CA VAL A 145 9.83 8.66 -7.53
C VAL A 145 11.18 8.32 -6.95
N LYS A 146 11.34 8.53 -5.64
CA LYS A 146 12.53 8.13 -4.87
C LYS A 146 12.26 6.83 -4.12
N LYS A 147 13.16 5.86 -4.29
CA LYS A 147 13.18 4.61 -3.52
C LYS A 147 14.24 4.70 -2.43
N SER A 148 13.87 4.53 -1.17
CA SER A 148 14.79 4.45 -0.04
C SER A 148 14.63 3.14 0.71
N THR A 149 15.72 2.65 1.32
CA THR A 149 15.64 1.59 2.34
C THR A 149 15.31 2.27 3.66
N GLY A 150 14.21 1.89 4.28
CA GLY A 150 13.85 2.27 5.65
C GLY A 150 14.31 1.23 6.66
N ASP A 151 13.84 1.37 7.89
CA ASP A 151 14.17 0.45 8.98
C ASP A 151 13.75 -0.99 8.66
N HIS A 152 14.49 -1.96 9.18
CA HIS A 152 14.22 -3.39 9.01
C HIS A 152 14.17 -3.87 7.55
N ASN A 153 14.98 -3.29 6.65
CA ASN A 153 15.00 -3.60 5.21
C ASN A 153 13.69 -3.31 4.46
N ASN A 154 12.78 -2.53 5.05
CA ASN A 154 11.57 -2.12 4.34
C ASN A 154 11.89 -1.10 3.26
N THR A 155 11.29 -1.27 2.09
CA THR A 155 11.47 -0.31 1.00
C THR A 155 10.41 0.77 1.11
N HIS A 156 10.81 2.04 1.18
CA HIS A 156 9.88 3.17 1.09
C HIS A 156 9.93 3.78 -0.33
N TYR A 157 8.78 4.22 -0.81
CA TYR A 157 8.62 4.94 -2.06
C TYR A 157 8.07 6.32 -1.75
N ARG A 158 8.82 7.36 -2.11
CA ARG A 158 8.40 8.74 -1.96
C ARG A 158 8.12 9.33 -3.33
N PHE A 159 6.89 9.79 -3.52
CA PHE A 159 6.39 10.38 -4.75
C PHE A 159 6.34 11.89 -4.57
N TYR A 160 7.01 12.62 -5.44
CA TYR A 160 6.94 14.07 -5.50
C TYR A 160 6.22 14.47 -6.79
N PHE A 161 5.14 15.22 -6.64
CA PHE A 161 4.43 15.85 -7.74
C PHE A 161 4.87 17.31 -7.77
N THR A 162 5.58 17.71 -8.82
CA THR A 162 6.11 19.07 -8.95
C THR A 162 5.44 19.80 -10.09
N SER A 163 5.32 21.12 -9.96
CA SER A 163 4.89 22.03 -11.01
C SER A 163 5.87 23.18 -11.07
N HIS A 164 6.46 23.43 -12.24
CA HIS A 164 7.44 24.49 -12.44
C HIS A 164 8.61 24.42 -11.43
N GLY A 165 9.05 23.20 -11.11
CA GLY A 165 10.14 22.94 -10.16
C GLY A 165 9.75 23.03 -8.66
N VAL A 166 8.51 23.43 -8.33
CA VAL A 166 8.02 23.48 -6.94
C VAL A 166 7.27 22.21 -6.61
N VAL A 167 7.56 21.60 -5.44
CA VAL A 167 6.83 20.42 -4.94
C VAL A 167 5.42 20.84 -4.53
N TYR A 168 4.44 20.47 -5.35
CA TYR A 168 3.02 20.69 -5.06
C TYR A 168 2.51 19.68 -4.02
N ARG A 169 2.96 18.42 -4.11
CA ARG A 169 2.51 17.35 -3.23
C ARG A 169 3.56 16.28 -3.06
N GLU A 170 3.68 15.78 -1.84
CA GLU A 170 4.55 14.67 -1.48
C GLU A 170 3.70 13.53 -0.91
N ILE A 171 3.99 12.29 -1.31
CA ILE A 171 3.36 11.10 -0.76
C ILE A 171 4.43 10.09 -0.39
N LEU A 172 4.35 9.56 0.83
CA LEU A 172 5.19 8.48 1.30
C LEU A 172 4.39 7.17 1.32
N ILE A 173 4.80 6.19 0.53
CA ILE A 173 4.30 4.83 0.60
C ILE A 173 5.35 3.96 1.30
N LYS A 174 5.04 3.47 2.49
CA LYS A 174 5.87 2.52 3.24
C LYS A 174 5.60 1.12 2.68
N GLY A 175 6.58 0.58 1.95
CA GLY A 175 6.49 -0.79 1.45
C GLY A 175 6.32 -1.78 2.59
N SER A 176 5.61 -2.87 2.30
CA SER A 176 5.14 -3.89 3.25
C SER A 176 4.13 -3.44 4.31
N MET A 177 3.96 -2.13 4.54
CA MET A 177 2.98 -1.58 5.49
C MET A 177 1.74 -1.02 4.79
N ASP A 178 1.95 -0.38 3.64
CA ASP A 178 0.90 0.16 2.80
C ASP A 178 0.60 -0.80 1.66
N PHE A 179 1.58 -1.06 0.80
CA PHE A 179 1.41 -2.01 -0.31
C PHE A 179 2.51 -3.07 -0.27
N SER A 180 2.19 -4.27 -0.76
CA SER A 180 3.20 -5.31 -0.94
C SER A 180 4.30 -4.80 -1.89
N GLY A 181 5.52 -5.32 -1.76
CA GLY A 181 6.62 -4.90 -2.66
C GLY A 181 6.36 -5.18 -4.14
N ILE A 182 5.51 -6.18 -4.46
CA ILE A 182 5.03 -6.44 -5.82
C ILE A 182 4.08 -5.31 -6.24
N ASN A 183 3.08 -4.99 -5.42
CA ASN A 183 2.12 -3.93 -5.72
C ASN A 183 2.79 -2.55 -5.84
N CYS A 184 3.78 -2.22 -5.00
CA CYS A 184 4.55 -0.98 -5.16
C CYS A 184 5.25 -0.91 -6.52
N ARG A 185 5.83 -2.02 -7.00
CA ARG A 185 6.46 -2.06 -8.34
C ARG A 185 5.43 -1.87 -9.44
N THR A 186 4.26 -2.49 -9.33
CA THR A 186 3.16 -2.32 -10.26
C THR A 186 2.66 -0.87 -10.27
N ILE A 187 2.47 -0.26 -9.10
CA ILE A 187 2.09 1.15 -8.94
C ILE A 187 3.07 2.07 -9.67
N VAL A 188 4.38 1.91 -9.44
CA VAL A 188 5.41 2.72 -10.09
C VAL A 188 5.41 2.52 -11.61
N SER A 189 5.22 1.29 -12.09
CA SER A 189 5.15 0.99 -13.51
C SER A 189 3.92 1.63 -14.18
N GLN A 190 2.77 1.53 -13.53
CA GLN A 190 1.52 2.13 -14.03
C GLN A 190 1.56 3.65 -13.98
N LEU A 191 2.13 4.24 -12.93
CA LEU A 191 2.36 5.69 -12.87
C LEU A 191 3.24 6.18 -14.01
N LYS A 192 4.32 5.45 -14.33
CA LYS A 192 5.19 5.80 -15.46
C LYS A 192 4.41 5.79 -16.78
N HIS A 193 3.66 4.72 -17.04
CA HIS A 193 2.85 4.58 -18.25
C HIS A 193 1.80 5.69 -18.39
N TYR A 194 1.10 6.00 -17.29
CA TYR A 194 0.12 7.08 -17.27
C TYR A 194 0.76 8.47 -17.42
N ALA A 195 1.94 8.68 -16.83
CA ALA A 195 2.67 9.94 -16.98
C ALA A 195 3.05 10.19 -18.45
N GLU A 196 3.59 9.19 -19.14
CA GLU A 196 3.92 9.28 -20.57
C GLU A 196 2.67 9.63 -21.40
N LYS A 197 1.55 8.96 -21.12
CA LYS A 197 0.26 9.20 -21.79
C LYS A 197 -0.33 10.58 -21.51
N MET A 198 -0.10 11.12 -20.32
CA MET A 198 -0.57 12.45 -19.91
C MET A 198 0.44 13.56 -20.25
N ASN A 199 1.48 13.27 -21.04
CA ASN A 199 2.58 14.18 -21.36
C ASN A 199 3.24 14.80 -20.12
N LYS A 200 3.47 13.98 -19.09
CA LYS A 200 4.14 14.35 -17.84
C LYS A 200 5.54 13.77 -17.81
N GLN A 201 6.48 14.52 -17.23
CA GLN A 201 7.84 14.00 -17.03
C GLN A 201 7.85 13.00 -15.87
N PHE A 202 8.43 11.82 -16.07
CA PHE A 202 8.56 10.82 -15.03
C PHE A 202 10.04 10.58 -14.70
N ILE A 203 10.46 10.95 -13.49
CA ILE A 203 11.85 10.83 -13.04
C ILE A 203 11.93 9.72 -12.00
N ARG A 204 12.72 8.69 -12.28
CA ARG A 204 13.04 7.65 -11.31
C ARG A 204 14.36 7.98 -10.62
N GLY A 205 14.30 8.36 -9.35
CA GLY A 205 15.48 8.69 -8.56
C GLY A 205 16.45 7.50 -8.50
N LYS A 206 17.76 7.78 -8.64
CA LYS A 206 18.80 6.77 -8.44
C LYS A 206 18.75 6.26 -7.00
N ARG A 207 18.98 4.96 -6.81
CA ARG A 207 19.10 4.36 -5.48
C ARG A 207 20.32 4.99 -4.80
N ARG A 208 20.10 5.86 -3.81
CA ARG A 208 21.18 6.30 -2.92
C ARG A 208 21.60 5.09 -2.10
N LYS A 209 22.84 4.64 -2.27
CA LYS A 209 23.49 3.76 -1.30
C LYS A 209 23.83 4.68 -0.13
N PHE A 210 23.03 4.59 0.92
CA PHE A 210 23.44 5.07 2.23
C PHE A 210 24.32 4.01 2.88
#